data_AF-A0A2E8J4N4-F1
#
_entry.id   AF-A0A2E8J4N4-F1
#
_cell.length_a   1.000
_cell.length_b   1.000
_cell.length_c   1.000
_cell.angle_alpha   90.00
_cell.angle_beta   90.00
_cell.angle_gamma   90.00
#
_symmetry.space_group_name_H-M   'P 1'
#
loop_
_entity.id
_entity.type
_entity.pdbx_description
1 polymer ?
#
loop_
_entity_poly.entity_id
_entity_poly.type
_entity_poly.pdbx_seq_one_letter_code
_entity_poly.pdbx_strand_id
1 'polypeptide(L)'
;MSPIELTIFISRVESICQEMGAVLRQAAFSPNIKDRLDFSCALFNASGELFAQAAHIPVHLGSMAYAMRDIVTGVEWRAGDILALNDPFLGGTHLPDVTLVSPFFVGGKLLGFVANRAHHANIGASSPGSMPISTRLEEEGLVIPPTLLVQAGTLVASEIEKLGGLQGADVIGDFAAQMSANRVGVERLSDLVKKMGSAKFVDGVDEINAYGERLARAVLATIPKGRYAYSDLMDDDGCGTENIVIKVAVVVEDSGITVDFEGTSRQVQGNINCPLSVAAAAVFYCFRCLLPENTPACAGVFSFISLRVPLGSLVNATRPAATAAGNVETSMRIVDAVLGALSSAIPDIIPAASQGTMNNVAMGNHDRVPPWDYYETIAGGSGASMESPGASAVQTHMTNTLNTPIESLEMHYPLRIRSYALRRGSGGKGRCDGGDGLVREFEFLEPAEVTLITERRTTVPWPLDHAAPGESGLNSLDGEPLPGKCQLKVTPGQVLKVETPGGGGFGRGTPL
;
A
#
# COMPACT_ATOMS: atom_id res chain seq x y z
N MET A 1 -28.86 -13.25 -11.26
CA MET A 1 -29.48 -11.89 -11.23
C MET A 1 -29.52 -11.32 -12.64
N SER A 2 -30.43 -10.38 -12.94
CA SER A 2 -30.33 -9.57 -14.16
C SER A 2 -29.15 -8.58 -14.08
N PRO A 3 -28.66 -8.04 -15.22
CA PRO A 3 -27.59 -7.05 -15.21
C PRO A 3 -27.91 -5.80 -14.37
N ILE A 4 -29.17 -5.35 -14.39
CA ILE A 4 -29.62 -4.19 -13.60
C ILE A 4 -29.54 -4.50 -12.09
N GLU A 5 -30.03 -5.67 -11.68
CA GLU A 5 -29.96 -6.10 -10.28
C GLU A 5 -28.52 -6.24 -9.78
N LEU A 6 -27.62 -6.79 -10.61
CA LEU A 6 -26.21 -6.95 -10.27
C LEU A 6 -25.52 -5.58 -10.08
N THR A 7 -25.73 -4.63 -11.01
CA THR A 7 -25.16 -3.29 -10.88
C THR A 7 -25.66 -2.57 -9.63
N ILE A 8 -26.95 -2.69 -9.31
CA ILE A 8 -27.52 -2.14 -8.06
C ILE A 8 -26.89 -2.82 -6.84
N PHE A 9 -26.65 -4.12 -6.89
CA PHE A 9 -26.02 -4.86 -5.81
C PHE A 9 -24.57 -4.40 -5.57
N ILE A 10 -23.75 -4.32 -6.64
CA ILE A 10 -22.38 -3.80 -6.62
C ILE A 10 -22.34 -2.41 -5.98
N SER A 11 -23.16 -1.48 -6.47
CA SER A 11 -23.19 -0.11 -5.96
C SER A 11 -23.57 -0.05 -4.47
N ARG A 12 -24.47 -0.92 -4.01
CA ARG A 12 -24.85 -0.99 -2.59
C ARG A 12 -23.71 -1.49 -1.71
N VAL A 13 -23.01 -2.55 -2.10
CA VAL A 13 -21.91 -3.09 -1.29
C VAL A 13 -20.70 -2.16 -1.27
N GLU A 14 -20.40 -1.49 -2.39
CA GLU A 14 -19.34 -0.45 -2.45
C GLU A 14 -19.69 0.76 -1.58
N SER A 15 -20.95 1.19 -1.58
CA SER A 15 -21.41 2.28 -0.72
C SER A 15 -21.24 1.95 0.77
N ILE A 16 -21.35 0.67 1.17
CA ILE A 16 -21.08 0.26 2.55
C ILE A 16 -19.60 0.46 2.89
N CYS A 17 -18.68 0.06 2.00
CA CYS A 17 -17.25 0.30 2.21
C CYS A 17 -16.92 1.79 2.33
N GLN A 18 -17.54 2.63 1.49
CA GLN A 18 -17.36 4.08 1.55
C GLN A 18 -17.87 4.67 2.87
N GLU A 19 -19.02 4.19 3.38
CA GLU A 19 -19.54 4.61 4.67
C GLU A 19 -18.63 4.19 5.83
N MET A 20 -18.08 2.98 5.80
CA MET A 20 -17.07 2.53 6.76
C MET A 20 -15.84 3.46 6.74
N GLY A 21 -15.33 3.80 5.56
CA GLY A 21 -14.19 4.69 5.40
C GLY A 21 -14.48 6.11 5.90
N ALA A 22 -15.68 6.64 5.66
CA ALA A 22 -16.09 7.94 6.18
C ALA A 22 -16.13 7.97 7.71
N VAL A 23 -16.62 6.89 8.34
CA VAL A 23 -16.62 6.74 9.81
C VAL A 23 -15.20 6.68 10.36
N LEU A 24 -14.33 5.86 9.74
CA LEU A 24 -12.93 5.74 10.15
C LEU A 24 -12.21 7.09 10.10
N ARG A 25 -12.32 7.80 8.97
CA ARG A 25 -11.73 9.13 8.79
C ARG A 25 -12.17 10.13 9.87
N GLN A 26 -13.47 10.15 10.20
CA GLN A 26 -14.03 11.13 11.14
C GLN A 26 -13.76 10.81 12.60
N ALA A 27 -13.59 9.52 12.92
CA ALA A 27 -13.36 9.06 14.29
C ALA A 27 -11.87 8.95 14.66
N ALA A 28 -10.98 8.90 13.66
CA ALA A 28 -9.54 8.77 13.88
C ALA A 28 -8.92 10.00 14.53
N PHE A 29 -7.89 9.74 15.32
CA PHE A 29 -7.16 10.75 16.09
C PHE A 29 -5.90 11.16 15.33
N SER A 30 -5.20 10.21 14.70
CA SER A 30 -3.96 10.50 13.98
C SER A 30 -4.18 11.23 12.65
N PRO A 31 -3.31 12.21 12.30
CA PRO A 31 -3.32 12.84 10.98
C PRO A 31 -3.12 11.85 9.82
N ASN A 32 -2.41 10.74 10.05
CA ASN A 32 -2.20 9.69 9.03
C ASN A 32 -3.51 9.08 8.54
N ILE A 33 -4.44 8.78 9.45
CA ILE A 33 -5.75 8.24 9.06
C ILE A 33 -6.69 9.38 8.64
N LYS A 34 -6.75 10.47 9.42
CA LYS A 34 -7.74 11.54 9.26
C LYS A 34 -7.48 12.47 8.06
N ASP A 35 -6.25 12.92 7.90
CA ASP A 35 -5.85 13.93 6.92
C ASP A 35 -5.26 13.29 5.65
N ARG A 36 -4.38 12.30 5.81
CA ARG A 36 -3.72 11.61 4.67
C ARG A 36 -4.56 10.49 4.06
N LEU A 37 -5.57 9.99 4.77
CA LEU A 37 -6.43 8.88 4.35
C LEU A 37 -5.69 7.56 4.15
N ASP A 38 -4.70 7.28 5.01
CA ASP A 38 -3.94 6.03 4.95
C ASP A 38 -4.67 4.87 5.63
N PHE A 39 -5.79 4.48 5.02
CA PHE A 39 -6.61 3.36 5.45
C PHE A 39 -7.36 2.73 4.27
N SER A 40 -7.95 1.57 4.47
CA SER A 40 -8.84 0.93 3.49
C SER A 40 -9.92 0.10 4.16
N CYS A 41 -11.08 -0.02 3.53
CA CYS A 41 -12.21 -0.83 4.01
C CYS A 41 -12.65 -1.82 2.92
N ALA A 42 -12.95 -3.05 3.33
CA ALA A 42 -13.27 -4.15 2.42
C ALA A 42 -14.28 -5.12 3.03
N LEU A 43 -15.00 -5.83 2.17
CA LEU A 43 -15.99 -6.84 2.51
C LEU A 43 -15.61 -8.18 1.88
N PHE A 44 -15.75 -9.24 2.67
CA PHE A 44 -15.36 -10.60 2.29
C PHE A 44 -16.50 -11.57 2.54
N ASN A 45 -16.63 -12.59 1.70
CA ASN A 45 -17.63 -13.64 1.89
C ASN A 45 -17.21 -14.59 3.04
N ALA A 46 -18.05 -15.58 3.36
CA ALA A 46 -17.78 -16.53 4.44
C ALA A 46 -16.49 -17.37 4.24
N SER A 47 -15.97 -17.44 3.02
CA SER A 47 -14.71 -18.10 2.67
C SER A 47 -13.51 -17.15 2.64
N GLY A 48 -13.69 -15.88 3.01
CA GLY A 48 -12.63 -14.86 3.01
C GLY A 48 -12.31 -14.31 1.62
N GLU A 49 -13.18 -14.48 0.63
CA GLU A 49 -12.98 -13.92 -0.72
C GLU A 49 -13.55 -12.50 -0.79
N LEU A 50 -12.76 -11.58 -1.33
CA LEU A 50 -13.16 -10.19 -1.53
C LEU A 50 -14.36 -10.10 -2.48
N PHE A 51 -15.37 -9.30 -2.13
CA PHE A 51 -16.47 -8.97 -3.05
C PHE A 51 -16.78 -7.47 -3.14
N ALA A 52 -16.21 -6.65 -2.26
CA ALA A 52 -16.28 -5.19 -2.35
C ALA A 52 -15.14 -4.53 -1.57
N GLN A 53 -14.71 -3.35 -2.01
CA GLN A 53 -13.79 -2.50 -1.25
C GLN A 53 -13.99 -1.02 -1.61
N ALA A 54 -13.57 -0.13 -0.72
CA ALA A 54 -13.39 1.27 -1.06
C ALA A 54 -11.97 1.49 -1.60
N ALA A 55 -11.86 2.11 -2.78
CA ALA A 55 -10.60 2.31 -3.49
C ALA A 55 -9.76 3.41 -2.81
N HIS A 56 -9.04 3.03 -1.76
CA HIS A 56 -8.09 3.90 -1.06
C HIS A 56 -6.66 3.54 -1.46
N ILE A 57 -6.02 2.59 -0.76
CA ILE A 57 -4.59 2.28 -0.90
C ILE A 57 -4.39 0.91 -1.57
N PRO A 58 -3.78 0.83 -2.77
CA PRO A 58 -3.70 -0.43 -3.54
C PRO A 58 -3.03 -1.59 -2.80
N VAL A 59 -1.99 -1.34 -1.98
CA VAL A 59 -1.30 -2.41 -1.25
C VAL A 59 -2.20 -3.07 -0.20
N HIS A 60 -3.04 -2.30 0.50
CA HIS A 60 -4.02 -2.85 1.45
C HIS A 60 -5.00 -3.78 0.74
N LEU A 61 -5.52 -3.32 -0.40
CA LEU A 61 -6.58 -4.01 -1.14
C LEU A 61 -6.10 -5.35 -1.69
N GLY A 62 -4.96 -5.34 -2.40
CA GLY A 62 -4.41 -6.57 -2.97
C GLY A 62 -3.93 -7.56 -1.91
N SER A 63 -3.30 -7.08 -0.83
CA SER A 63 -2.77 -7.96 0.22
C SER A 63 -3.86 -8.57 1.08
N MET A 64 -4.91 -7.81 1.43
CA MET A 64 -6.09 -8.38 2.11
C MET A 64 -6.81 -9.38 1.20
N ALA A 65 -7.00 -9.07 -0.08
CA ALA A 65 -7.60 -10.01 -1.04
C ALA A 65 -6.83 -11.33 -1.14
N TYR A 66 -5.50 -11.27 -1.03
CA TYR A 66 -4.63 -12.44 -1.05
C TYR A 66 -4.68 -13.26 0.26
N ALA A 67 -4.59 -12.59 1.42
CA ALA A 67 -4.36 -13.27 2.70
C ALA A 67 -5.64 -13.59 3.50
N MET A 68 -6.77 -12.93 3.22
CA MET A 68 -7.96 -13.00 4.09
C MET A 68 -8.49 -14.40 4.30
N ARG A 69 -8.46 -15.26 3.26
CA ARG A 69 -8.87 -16.67 3.38
C ARG A 69 -8.09 -17.37 4.49
N ASP A 70 -6.78 -17.21 4.54
CA ASP A 70 -5.92 -17.85 5.53
C ASP A 70 -6.14 -17.28 6.94
N ILE A 71 -6.43 -15.98 7.04
CA ILE A 71 -6.73 -15.30 8.32
C ILE A 71 -8.02 -15.83 8.94
N VAL A 72 -9.09 -15.97 8.14
CA VAL A 72 -10.41 -16.35 8.65
C VAL A 72 -10.58 -17.86 8.81
N THR A 73 -9.76 -18.64 8.09
CA THR A 73 -9.77 -20.11 8.18
C THR A 73 -9.06 -20.53 9.47
N GLY A 74 -9.76 -21.30 10.31
CA GLY A 74 -9.20 -21.81 11.57
C GLY A 74 -9.62 -21.02 12.81
N VAL A 75 -10.43 -19.96 12.65
CA VAL A 75 -11.06 -19.24 13.76
C VAL A 75 -12.53 -19.68 13.89
N GLU A 76 -12.95 -20.04 15.10
CA GLU A 76 -14.37 -20.25 15.41
C GLU A 76 -15.04 -18.89 15.70
N TRP A 77 -15.67 -18.33 14.69
CA TRP A 77 -16.27 -17.01 14.76
C TRP A 77 -17.59 -16.98 15.52
N ARG A 78 -17.78 -15.93 16.33
CA ARG A 78 -19.03 -15.58 17.01
C ARG A 78 -19.45 -14.17 16.64
N ALA A 79 -20.76 -13.92 16.73
CA ALA A 79 -21.28 -12.58 16.53
C ALA A 79 -20.70 -11.62 17.59
N GLY A 80 -20.18 -10.48 17.14
CA GLY A 80 -19.54 -9.49 18.01
C GLY A 80 -18.03 -9.71 18.24
N ASP A 81 -17.42 -10.72 17.61
CA ASP A 81 -15.96 -10.85 17.61
C ASP A 81 -15.29 -9.72 16.80
N ILE A 82 -14.10 -9.30 17.23
CA ILE A 82 -13.20 -8.44 16.45
C ILE A 82 -11.79 -8.99 16.60
N LEU A 83 -11.21 -9.40 15.48
CA LEU A 83 -9.84 -9.88 15.36
C LEU A 83 -8.93 -8.76 14.87
N ALA A 84 -7.75 -8.62 15.45
CA ALA A 84 -6.69 -7.72 15.00
C ALA A 84 -5.48 -8.51 14.51
N LEU A 85 -4.80 -7.96 13.51
CA LEU A 85 -3.47 -8.42 13.08
C LEU A 85 -2.68 -7.29 12.41
N ASN A 86 -1.36 -7.35 12.48
CA ASN A 86 -0.43 -6.61 11.62
C ASN A 86 0.78 -7.47 11.19
N ASP A 87 0.89 -8.70 11.69
CA ASP A 87 2.03 -9.58 11.44
C ASP A 87 2.19 -9.85 9.93
N PRO A 88 3.29 -9.40 9.29
CA PRO A 88 3.47 -9.47 7.84
C PRO A 88 3.57 -10.90 7.33
N PHE A 89 3.96 -11.84 8.18
CA PHE A 89 4.07 -13.26 7.85
C PHE A 89 2.75 -14.03 8.08
N LEU A 90 1.71 -13.37 8.61
CA LEU A 90 0.39 -13.94 8.89
C LEU A 90 -0.75 -13.06 8.33
N GLY A 91 -0.50 -12.38 7.21
CA GLY A 91 -1.52 -11.64 6.44
C GLY A 91 -1.50 -10.11 6.61
N GLY A 92 -0.59 -9.58 7.42
CA GLY A 92 -0.23 -8.15 7.43
C GLY A 92 0.57 -7.72 6.19
N THR A 93 0.88 -6.42 6.14
CA THR A 93 1.75 -5.78 5.13
C THR A 93 3.08 -5.37 5.74
N HIS A 94 3.01 -4.53 6.77
CA HIS A 94 4.09 -4.16 7.69
C HIS A 94 3.44 -3.86 9.06
N LEU A 95 4.23 -3.69 10.12
CA LEU A 95 3.67 -3.52 11.48
C LEU A 95 2.78 -2.28 11.65
N PRO A 96 3.07 -1.12 11.05
CA PRO A 96 2.17 0.03 11.16
C PRO A 96 0.76 -0.19 10.62
N ASP A 97 0.57 -1.10 9.65
CA ASP A 97 -0.73 -1.36 9.06
C ASP A 97 -1.52 -2.39 9.87
N VAL A 98 -2.37 -1.90 10.77
CA VAL A 98 -3.21 -2.74 11.62
C VAL A 98 -4.53 -3.06 10.92
N THR A 99 -4.83 -4.35 10.77
CA THR A 99 -6.09 -4.85 10.20
C THR A 99 -7.04 -5.27 11.31
N LEU A 100 -8.28 -4.76 11.30
CA LEU A 100 -9.38 -5.28 12.12
C LEU A 100 -10.40 -6.02 11.26
N VAL A 101 -10.76 -7.23 11.67
CA VAL A 101 -11.73 -8.12 11.01
C VAL A 101 -12.90 -8.39 11.94
N SER A 102 -14.13 -8.23 11.45
CA SER A 102 -15.34 -8.56 12.20
C SER A 102 -16.26 -9.46 11.36
N PRO A 103 -16.77 -10.58 11.90
CA PRO A 103 -17.70 -11.42 11.19
C PRO A 103 -19.09 -10.80 11.18
N PHE A 104 -19.86 -11.03 10.12
CA PHE A 104 -21.27 -10.67 10.07
C PHE A 104 -22.17 -11.92 9.96
N PHE A 105 -23.18 -11.96 10.83
CA PHE A 105 -24.11 -13.06 10.96
C PHE A 105 -25.54 -12.59 10.69
N VAL A 106 -26.33 -13.44 10.03
CA VAL A 106 -27.79 -13.23 9.88
C VAL A 106 -28.50 -14.55 10.17
N GLY A 107 -29.44 -14.53 11.13
CA GLY A 107 -30.15 -15.73 11.55
C GLY A 107 -29.24 -16.83 12.12
N GLY A 108 -28.14 -16.44 12.78
CA GLY A 108 -27.15 -17.38 13.33
C GLY A 108 -26.18 -17.98 12.31
N LYS A 109 -26.32 -17.66 11.01
CA LYS A 109 -25.41 -18.12 9.96
C LYS A 109 -24.36 -17.05 9.67
N LEU A 110 -23.08 -17.44 9.65
CA LEU A 110 -21.98 -16.61 9.17
C LEU A 110 -22.13 -16.41 7.66
N LEU A 111 -22.16 -15.16 7.22
CA LEU A 111 -22.30 -14.81 5.80
C LEU A 111 -21.05 -14.13 5.23
N GLY A 112 -20.13 -13.69 6.09
CA GLY A 112 -18.84 -13.15 5.70
C GLY A 112 -18.24 -12.23 6.74
N PHE A 113 -17.40 -11.31 6.29
CA PHE A 113 -16.60 -10.44 7.13
C PHE A 113 -16.57 -9.00 6.60
N VAL A 114 -16.45 -8.06 7.53
CA VAL A 114 -16.00 -6.71 7.24
C VAL A 114 -14.57 -6.57 7.74
N ALA A 115 -13.76 -5.82 7.01
CA ALA A 115 -12.43 -5.48 7.48
C ALA A 115 -12.08 -4.03 7.16
N ASN A 116 -11.20 -3.48 7.99
CA ASN A 116 -10.45 -2.31 7.63
C ASN A 116 -8.98 -2.49 8.01
N ARG A 117 -8.11 -1.78 7.30
CA ARG A 117 -6.68 -1.66 7.58
C ARG A 117 -6.32 -0.19 7.65
N ALA A 118 -5.60 0.22 8.67
CA ALA A 118 -5.20 1.62 8.86
C ALA A 118 -3.76 1.70 9.34
N HIS A 119 -3.07 2.76 8.93
CA HIS A 119 -1.67 2.99 9.29
C HIS A 119 -1.56 3.72 10.64
N HIS A 120 -0.97 3.05 11.62
CA HIS A 120 -0.65 3.60 12.93
C HIS A 120 0.78 4.13 12.92
N ALA A 121 0.94 5.45 13.02
CA ALA A 121 2.27 6.08 12.99
C ALA A 121 3.18 5.63 14.14
N ASN A 122 2.61 5.20 15.27
CA ASN A 122 3.35 4.62 16.39
C ASN A 122 2.80 3.23 16.73
N ILE A 123 3.56 2.20 16.36
CA ILE A 123 3.34 0.80 16.74
C ILE A 123 4.41 0.30 17.73
N GLY A 124 5.18 1.21 18.33
CA GLY A 124 6.23 0.89 19.32
C GLY A 124 7.57 0.50 18.70
N ALA A 125 7.88 0.98 17.50
CA ALA A 125 9.18 0.77 16.86
C ALA A 125 10.31 1.52 17.57
N SER A 126 11.55 1.17 17.25
CA SER A 126 12.76 1.81 17.80
C SER A 126 13.00 3.25 17.33
N SER A 127 12.44 3.64 16.18
CA SER A 127 12.54 5.00 15.63
C SER A 127 11.17 5.64 15.49
N PRO A 128 11.08 6.98 15.45
CA PRO A 128 9.81 7.65 15.22
C PRO A 128 9.15 7.29 13.89
N GLY A 129 7.82 7.41 13.87
CA GLY A 129 6.98 7.13 12.70
C GLY A 129 6.93 5.66 12.29
N SER A 130 7.45 4.75 13.13
CA SER A 130 7.43 3.30 12.94
C SER A 130 8.11 2.80 11.66
N MET A 131 9.11 3.53 11.17
CA MET A 131 9.88 3.21 9.97
C MET A 131 11.40 3.20 10.24
N PRO A 132 11.92 2.31 11.10
CA PRO A 132 13.34 2.26 11.43
C PRO A 132 14.19 1.68 10.29
N ILE A 133 15.49 1.98 10.27
CA ILE A 133 16.46 1.16 9.52
C ILE A 133 16.76 -0.10 10.35
N SER A 134 15.93 -1.11 10.16
CA SER A 134 15.89 -2.35 10.96
C SER A 134 16.52 -3.53 10.24
N THR A 135 16.96 -4.52 11.02
CA THR A 135 17.45 -5.81 10.50
C THR A 135 16.55 -6.99 10.83
N ARG A 136 15.68 -6.82 11.83
CA ARG A 136 14.74 -7.83 12.30
C ARG A 136 13.36 -7.23 12.50
N LEU A 137 12.31 -8.03 12.29
CA LEU A 137 10.93 -7.60 12.47
C LEU A 137 10.66 -7.04 13.88
N GLU A 138 11.31 -7.62 14.91
CA GLU A 138 11.10 -7.19 16.30
C GLU A 138 11.58 -5.76 16.59
N GLU A 139 12.43 -5.19 15.73
CA GLU A 139 12.89 -3.79 15.83
C GLU A 139 11.85 -2.80 15.27
N GLU A 140 10.88 -3.30 14.50
CA GLU A 140 9.85 -2.51 13.80
C GLU A 140 8.61 -2.24 14.66
N GLY A 141 8.56 -2.79 15.87
CA GLY A 141 7.52 -2.55 16.86
C GLY A 141 6.68 -3.78 17.24
N LEU A 142 5.45 -3.53 17.69
CA LEU A 142 4.57 -4.56 18.23
C LEU A 142 4.03 -5.46 17.11
N VAL A 143 4.37 -6.74 17.19
CA VAL A 143 3.83 -7.78 16.33
C VAL A 143 2.52 -8.32 16.92
N ILE A 144 1.43 -8.13 16.19
CA ILE A 144 0.07 -8.61 16.50
C ILE A 144 -0.24 -9.75 15.53
N PRO A 145 -0.05 -11.02 15.93
CA PRO A 145 -0.58 -12.15 15.17
C PRO A 145 -2.12 -12.11 15.21
N PRO A 146 -2.85 -12.89 14.39
CA PRO A 146 -4.31 -12.96 14.44
C PRO A 146 -4.84 -13.19 15.87
N THR A 147 -5.39 -12.13 16.48
CA THR A 147 -5.74 -12.07 17.91
C THR A 147 -7.12 -11.45 18.11
N LEU A 148 -7.99 -12.08 18.90
CA LEU A 148 -9.29 -11.49 19.26
C LEU A 148 -9.12 -10.34 20.26
N LEU A 149 -9.41 -9.11 19.84
CA LEU A 149 -9.50 -7.95 20.73
C LEU A 149 -10.87 -7.82 21.38
N VAL A 150 -11.91 -8.29 20.70
CA VAL A 150 -13.27 -8.39 21.23
C VAL A 150 -13.74 -9.82 21.02
N GLN A 151 -14.26 -10.43 22.07
CA GLN A 151 -14.87 -11.76 22.03
C GLN A 151 -16.35 -11.63 22.40
N ALA A 152 -17.24 -11.98 21.47
CA ALA A 152 -18.68 -11.91 21.61
C ALA A 152 -19.18 -10.56 22.19
N GLY A 153 -18.64 -9.45 21.70
CA GLY A 153 -18.99 -8.09 22.14
C GLY A 153 -18.30 -7.62 23.43
N THR A 154 -17.42 -8.42 24.04
CA THR A 154 -16.65 -8.03 25.24
C THR A 154 -15.18 -7.83 24.90
N LEU A 155 -14.60 -6.70 25.31
CA LEU A 155 -13.16 -6.44 25.14
C LEU A 155 -12.33 -7.47 25.90
N VAL A 156 -11.27 -7.98 25.27
CA VAL A 156 -10.31 -8.87 25.90
C VAL A 156 -9.27 -8.00 26.63
N ALA A 157 -9.47 -7.81 27.94
CA ALA A 157 -8.70 -6.86 28.75
C ALA A 157 -7.18 -7.02 28.61
N SER A 158 -6.67 -8.26 28.60
CA SER A 158 -5.23 -8.53 28.45
C SER A 158 -4.64 -8.04 27.12
N GLU A 159 -5.43 -8.07 26.04
CA GLU A 159 -4.96 -7.60 24.73
C GLU A 159 -5.04 -6.08 24.64
N ILE A 160 -6.07 -5.47 25.22
CA ILE A 160 -6.18 -4.00 25.32
C ILE A 160 -5.04 -3.42 26.18
N GLU A 161 -4.67 -4.08 27.28
CA GLU A 161 -3.54 -3.69 28.12
C GLU A 161 -2.21 -3.72 27.36
N LYS A 162 -1.98 -4.74 26.51
CA LYS A 162 -0.79 -4.80 25.65
C LYS A 162 -0.74 -3.64 24.65
N LEU A 163 -1.88 -3.29 24.05
CA LEU A 163 -1.98 -2.15 23.13
C LEU A 163 -1.77 -0.80 23.86
N GLY A 164 -2.29 -0.68 25.08
CA GLY A 164 -2.13 0.51 25.92
C GLY A 164 -0.70 0.75 26.43
N GLY A 165 0.21 -0.22 26.28
CA GLY A 165 1.64 -0.07 26.56
C GLY A 165 2.39 0.76 25.51
N LEU A 166 1.76 1.07 24.37
CA LEU A 166 2.31 1.94 23.35
C LEU A 166 2.25 3.41 23.81
N GLN A 167 3.36 4.13 23.71
CA GLN A 167 3.41 5.55 24.08
C GLN A 167 2.70 6.40 23.01
N GLY A 168 1.77 7.26 23.42
CA GLY A 168 1.05 8.17 22.52
C GLY A 168 -0.45 8.20 22.82
N ALA A 169 -1.05 9.40 22.85
CA ALA A 169 -2.46 9.58 23.21
C ALA A 169 -3.44 8.98 22.18
N ASP A 170 -3.01 8.80 20.94
CA ASP A 170 -3.89 8.51 19.80
C ASP A 170 -4.12 7.02 19.53
N VAL A 171 -3.24 6.14 20.02
CA VAL A 171 -3.24 4.70 19.68
C VAL A 171 -4.58 4.03 19.99
N ILE A 172 -5.09 4.21 21.22
CA ILE A 172 -6.39 3.64 21.62
C ILE A 172 -7.54 4.28 20.83
N GLY A 173 -7.41 5.56 20.48
CA GLY A 173 -8.39 6.30 19.67
C GLY A 173 -8.54 5.72 18.27
N ASP A 174 -7.41 5.40 17.61
CA ASP A 174 -7.41 4.83 16.27
C ASP A 174 -7.95 3.39 16.26
N PHE A 175 -7.63 2.55 17.26
CA PHE A 175 -8.29 1.25 17.42
C PHE A 175 -9.81 1.38 17.58
N ALA A 176 -10.27 2.34 18.39
CA ALA A 176 -11.70 2.60 18.58
C ALA A 176 -12.37 3.11 17.28
N ALA A 177 -11.67 3.92 16.49
CA ALA A 177 -12.13 4.37 15.17
C ALA A 177 -12.27 3.19 14.19
N GLN A 178 -11.28 2.30 14.12
CA GLN A 178 -11.33 1.09 13.30
C GLN A 178 -12.46 0.15 13.74
N MET A 179 -12.66 -0.07 15.04
CA MET A 179 -13.77 -0.86 15.57
C MET A 179 -15.13 -0.26 15.21
N SER A 180 -15.25 1.08 15.25
CA SER A 180 -16.47 1.80 14.89
C SER A 180 -16.80 1.66 13.40
N ALA A 181 -15.80 1.74 12.53
CA ALA A 181 -15.95 1.51 11.10
C ALA A 181 -16.47 0.09 10.80
N ASN A 182 -15.86 -0.94 11.41
CA ASN A 182 -16.34 -2.32 11.26
C ASN A 182 -17.77 -2.51 11.76
N ARG A 183 -18.12 -1.93 12.92
CA ARG A 183 -19.49 -2.00 13.44
C ARG A 183 -20.52 -1.46 12.43
N VAL A 184 -20.25 -0.31 11.82
CA VAL A 184 -21.13 0.27 10.78
C VAL A 184 -21.22 -0.66 9.56
N GLY A 185 -20.11 -1.25 9.12
CA GLY A 185 -20.12 -2.24 8.04
C GLY A 185 -21.01 -3.45 8.33
N VAL A 186 -20.90 -4.04 9.54
CA VAL A 186 -21.73 -5.16 9.98
C VAL A 186 -23.21 -4.79 10.03
N GLU A 187 -23.54 -3.61 10.57
CA GLU A 187 -24.92 -3.12 10.64
C GLU A 187 -25.53 -2.95 9.25
N ARG A 188 -24.81 -2.29 8.33
CA ARG A 188 -25.29 -2.03 6.97
C ARG A 188 -25.45 -3.30 6.14
N LEU A 189 -24.50 -4.24 6.25
CA LEU A 189 -24.65 -5.55 5.62
C LEU A 189 -25.85 -6.32 6.17
N SER A 190 -26.02 -6.31 7.49
CA SER A 190 -27.17 -6.96 8.14
C SER A 190 -28.49 -6.40 7.64
N ASP A 191 -28.59 -5.08 7.48
CA ASP A 191 -29.80 -4.43 6.97
C ASP A 191 -30.05 -4.70 5.49
N LEU A 192 -28.99 -4.75 4.67
CA LEU A 192 -29.07 -5.14 3.27
C LEU A 192 -29.60 -6.58 3.13
N VAL A 193 -29.03 -7.51 3.89
CA VAL A 193 -29.41 -8.92 3.86
C VAL A 193 -30.84 -9.12 4.39
N LYS A 194 -31.25 -8.44 5.47
CA LYS A 194 -32.64 -8.50 5.97
C LYS A 194 -33.67 -8.09 4.91
N LYS A 195 -33.35 -7.10 4.08
CA LYS A 195 -34.25 -6.60 3.03
C LYS A 195 -34.32 -7.51 1.81
N MET A 196 -33.18 -8.10 1.40
CA MET A 196 -33.12 -8.89 0.16
C MET A 196 -33.19 -10.40 0.36
N GLY A 197 -32.91 -10.89 1.57
CA GLY A 197 -32.80 -12.30 1.92
C GLY A 197 -31.40 -12.86 1.71
N SER A 198 -30.96 -13.76 2.62
CA SER A 198 -29.61 -14.32 2.62
C SER A 198 -29.26 -15.10 1.35
N ALA A 199 -30.22 -15.81 0.75
CA ALA A 199 -29.99 -16.55 -0.49
C ALA A 199 -29.63 -15.59 -1.65
N LYS A 200 -30.44 -14.54 -1.85
CA LYS A 200 -30.15 -13.53 -2.89
C LYS A 200 -28.85 -12.78 -2.64
N PHE A 201 -28.48 -12.53 -1.37
CA PHE A 201 -27.21 -11.92 -1.04
C PHE A 201 -26.02 -12.81 -1.48
N VAL A 202 -26.06 -14.10 -1.12
CA VAL A 202 -25.01 -15.06 -1.52
C VAL A 202 -24.94 -15.20 -3.04
N ASP A 203 -26.09 -15.36 -3.72
CA ASP A 203 -26.14 -15.41 -5.19
C ASP A 203 -25.54 -14.13 -5.83
N GLY A 204 -25.72 -12.98 -5.18
CA GLY A 204 -25.16 -11.70 -5.63
C GLY A 204 -23.65 -11.65 -5.50
N VAL A 205 -23.12 -12.13 -4.37
CA VAL A 205 -21.67 -12.21 -4.13
C VAL A 205 -21.00 -13.17 -5.13
N ASP A 206 -21.63 -14.32 -5.39
CA ASP A 206 -21.13 -15.30 -6.36
C ASP A 206 -21.17 -14.72 -7.79
N GLU A 207 -22.25 -14.04 -8.15
CA GLU A 207 -22.37 -13.39 -9.46
C GLU A 207 -21.39 -12.24 -9.65
N ILE A 208 -21.09 -11.43 -8.62
CA ILE A 208 -20.05 -10.39 -8.68
C ILE A 208 -18.71 -11.02 -9.06
N ASN A 209 -18.31 -12.10 -8.39
CA ASN A 209 -17.04 -12.76 -8.66
C ASN A 209 -17.01 -13.39 -10.05
N ALA A 210 -18.09 -14.09 -10.44
CA ALA A 210 -18.18 -14.68 -11.78
C ALA A 210 -18.17 -13.60 -12.88
N TYR A 211 -18.81 -12.46 -12.66
CA TYR A 211 -18.77 -11.33 -13.58
C TYR A 211 -17.38 -10.70 -13.67
N GLY A 212 -16.73 -10.46 -12.53
CA GLY A 212 -15.36 -9.94 -12.45
C GLY A 212 -14.37 -10.83 -13.18
N GLU A 213 -14.46 -12.15 -13.01
CA GLU A 213 -13.62 -13.11 -13.73
C GLU A 213 -13.85 -13.04 -15.24
N ARG A 214 -15.11 -13.09 -15.71
CA ARG A 214 -15.43 -13.00 -17.14
C ARG A 214 -14.90 -11.72 -17.78
N LEU A 215 -15.06 -10.60 -17.09
CA LEU A 215 -14.57 -9.29 -17.56
C LEU A 215 -13.05 -9.26 -17.62
N ALA A 216 -12.38 -9.66 -16.54
CA ALA A 216 -10.92 -9.66 -16.47
C ALA A 216 -10.31 -10.61 -17.51
N ARG A 217 -10.86 -11.82 -17.68
CA ARG A 217 -10.40 -12.75 -18.72
C ARG A 217 -10.56 -12.19 -20.12
N ALA A 218 -11.70 -11.56 -20.42
CA ALA A 218 -11.95 -10.98 -21.73
C ALA A 218 -10.94 -9.88 -22.08
N VAL A 219 -10.59 -9.03 -21.11
CA VAL A 219 -9.64 -7.94 -21.30
C VAL A 219 -8.20 -8.46 -21.33
N LEU A 220 -7.80 -9.28 -20.37
CA LEU A 220 -6.41 -9.75 -20.26
C LEU A 220 -6.05 -10.79 -21.33
N ALA A 221 -7.02 -11.45 -21.97
CA ALA A 221 -6.78 -12.30 -23.15
C ALA A 221 -6.29 -11.51 -24.37
N THR A 222 -6.36 -10.17 -24.36
CA THR A 222 -5.78 -9.32 -25.41
C THR A 222 -4.25 -9.22 -25.31
N ILE A 223 -3.67 -9.56 -24.16
CA ILE A 223 -2.21 -9.63 -24.01
C ILE A 223 -1.70 -10.82 -24.84
N PRO A 224 -0.74 -10.63 -25.76
CA PRO A 224 -0.27 -11.72 -26.59
C PRO A 224 0.37 -12.84 -25.75
N LYS A 225 0.09 -14.10 -26.11
CA LYS A 225 0.69 -15.26 -25.45
C LYS A 225 2.21 -15.22 -25.56
N GLY A 226 2.91 -15.54 -24.47
CA GLY A 226 4.35 -15.49 -24.45
C GLY A 226 4.93 -15.42 -23.04
N ARG A 227 6.26 -15.30 -22.97
CA ARG A 227 7.01 -15.04 -21.74
C ARG A 227 7.76 -13.72 -21.91
N TYR A 228 7.41 -12.75 -21.08
CA TYR A 228 8.01 -11.41 -21.09
C TYR A 228 8.77 -11.21 -19.80
N ALA A 229 10.05 -10.89 -19.88
CA ALA A 229 10.93 -10.79 -18.72
C ALA A 229 11.49 -9.38 -18.56
N TYR A 230 11.63 -8.95 -17.32
CA TYR A 230 12.24 -7.67 -16.97
C TYR A 230 12.97 -7.79 -15.63
N SER A 231 13.92 -6.87 -15.41
CA SER A 231 14.62 -6.75 -14.14
C SER A 231 14.81 -5.29 -13.78
N ASP A 232 14.62 -4.97 -12.51
CA ASP A 232 14.92 -3.65 -11.94
C ASP A 232 15.74 -3.85 -10.65
N LEU A 233 16.25 -2.75 -10.08
CA LEU A 233 17.15 -2.76 -8.94
C LEU A 233 16.57 -1.94 -7.79
N MET A 234 16.63 -2.46 -6.56
CA MET A 234 16.62 -1.60 -5.39
C MET A 234 18.03 -1.03 -5.20
N ASP A 235 18.12 0.24 -4.81
CA ASP A 235 19.41 0.93 -4.71
C ASP A 235 20.30 0.29 -3.63
N ASP A 236 19.77 0.13 -2.42
CA ASP A 236 20.45 -0.48 -1.26
C ASP A 236 19.45 -0.96 -0.19
N ASP A 237 19.93 -1.64 0.86
CA ASP A 237 19.12 -2.04 2.02
C ASP A 237 19.35 -1.19 3.29
N GLY A 238 20.16 -0.13 3.21
CA GLY A 238 20.57 0.66 4.38
C GLY A 238 21.50 -0.08 5.37
N CYS A 239 21.90 -1.32 5.05
CA CYS A 239 22.74 -2.19 5.88
C CYS A 239 23.97 -2.74 5.12
N GLY A 240 24.28 -2.17 3.96
CA GLY A 240 25.51 -2.45 3.19
C GLY A 240 25.31 -3.35 1.97
N THR A 241 24.10 -3.84 1.70
CA THR A 241 23.78 -4.52 0.44
C THR A 241 23.32 -3.49 -0.58
N GLU A 242 23.90 -3.48 -1.78
CA GLU A 242 23.57 -2.55 -2.87
C GLU A 242 23.15 -3.29 -4.14
N ASN A 243 22.47 -2.59 -5.06
CA ASN A 243 22.07 -3.10 -6.38
C ASN A 243 21.27 -4.42 -6.32
N ILE A 244 20.22 -4.43 -5.51
CA ILE A 244 19.49 -5.65 -5.16
C ILE A 244 18.45 -5.93 -6.25
N VAL A 245 18.67 -7.00 -7.02
CA VAL A 245 17.87 -7.34 -8.20
C VAL A 245 16.47 -7.84 -7.86
N ILE A 246 15.46 -7.26 -8.51
CA ILE A 246 14.11 -7.83 -8.66
C ILE A 246 13.98 -8.29 -10.11
N LYS A 247 13.71 -9.58 -10.30
CA LYS A 247 13.54 -10.18 -11.62
C LYS A 247 12.16 -10.79 -11.73
N VAL A 248 11.47 -10.50 -12.82
CA VAL A 248 10.13 -11.01 -13.07
C VAL A 248 10.00 -11.51 -14.50
N ALA A 249 9.19 -12.54 -14.68
CA ALA A 249 8.68 -12.95 -15.97
C ALA A 249 7.16 -13.12 -15.91
N VAL A 250 6.45 -12.44 -16.81
CA VAL A 250 5.00 -12.60 -17.01
C VAL A 250 4.80 -13.63 -18.12
N VAL A 251 4.19 -14.76 -17.78
CA VAL A 251 3.86 -15.85 -18.69
C VAL A 251 2.36 -15.84 -18.95
N VAL A 252 1.96 -15.65 -20.22
CA VAL A 252 0.57 -15.55 -20.65
C VAL A 252 0.21 -16.77 -21.50
N GLU A 253 -0.78 -17.54 -21.05
CA GLU A 253 -1.26 -18.79 -21.65
C GLU A 253 -2.79 -18.83 -21.70
N ASP A 254 -3.36 -19.82 -22.39
CA ASP A 254 -4.82 -20.02 -22.43
C ASP A 254 -5.43 -20.29 -21.04
N SER A 255 -4.67 -20.93 -20.15
CA SER A 255 -5.09 -21.26 -18.80
C SER A 255 -5.12 -20.04 -17.86
N GLY A 256 -4.37 -18.99 -18.16
CA GLY A 256 -4.25 -17.81 -17.29
C GLY A 256 -2.88 -17.15 -17.39
N ILE A 257 -2.53 -16.39 -16.35
CA ILE A 257 -1.28 -15.63 -16.28
C ILE A 257 -0.48 -16.13 -15.07
N THR A 258 0.80 -16.39 -15.29
CA THR A 258 1.74 -16.71 -14.21
C THR A 258 2.79 -15.60 -14.11
N VAL A 259 2.95 -15.03 -12.93
CA VAL A 259 4.02 -14.07 -12.63
C VAL A 259 5.12 -14.78 -11.84
N ASP A 260 6.28 -14.93 -12.46
CA ASP A 260 7.40 -15.74 -12.01
C ASP A 260 8.56 -14.86 -11.57
N PHE A 261 8.91 -14.92 -10.29
CA PHE A 261 9.98 -14.12 -9.67
C PHE A 261 11.30 -14.90 -9.53
N GLU A 262 11.45 -16.03 -10.22
CA GLU A 262 12.70 -16.79 -10.24
C GLU A 262 13.89 -15.91 -10.68
N GLY A 263 14.96 -15.92 -9.88
CA GLY A 263 16.15 -15.10 -10.07
C GLY A 263 16.11 -13.72 -9.41
N THR A 264 15.04 -13.38 -8.67
CA THR A 264 15.07 -12.26 -7.71
C THR A 264 16.07 -12.56 -6.59
N SER A 265 16.74 -11.53 -6.08
CA SER A 265 17.69 -11.62 -4.97
C SER A 265 17.11 -12.33 -3.75
N ARG A 266 17.98 -12.92 -2.92
CA ARG A 266 17.61 -13.41 -1.59
C ARG A 266 17.16 -12.24 -0.71
N GLN A 267 16.37 -12.54 0.33
CA GLN A 267 16.11 -11.57 1.39
C GLN A 267 17.43 -11.03 1.95
N VAL A 268 17.46 -9.75 2.27
CA VAL A 268 18.65 -8.99 2.69
C VAL A 268 18.59 -8.65 4.17
N GLN A 269 19.67 -8.08 4.70
CA GLN A 269 19.76 -7.74 6.12
C GLN A 269 18.86 -6.57 6.46
N GLY A 270 18.81 -5.52 5.63
CA GLY A 270 17.96 -4.36 5.86
C GLY A 270 16.46 -4.62 5.67
N ASN A 271 15.65 -3.59 5.89
CA ASN A 271 14.20 -3.68 6.07
C ASN A 271 13.36 -3.68 4.78
N ILE A 272 14.00 -3.78 3.59
CA ILE A 272 13.31 -3.80 2.29
C ILE A 272 12.73 -5.18 1.93
N ASN A 273 12.75 -6.15 2.84
CA ASN A 273 12.18 -7.47 2.56
C ASN A 273 10.66 -7.41 2.50
N CYS A 274 10.10 -8.00 1.45
CA CYS A 274 8.69 -7.88 1.11
C CYS A 274 7.97 -9.22 1.37
N PRO A 275 6.90 -9.22 2.18
CA PRO A 275 6.03 -10.38 2.34
C PRO A 275 5.33 -10.78 1.04
N LEU A 276 5.02 -12.07 0.89
CA LEU A 276 4.36 -12.59 -0.31
C LEU A 276 3.01 -11.90 -0.60
N SER A 277 2.24 -11.56 0.44
CA SER A 277 0.95 -10.86 0.32
C SER A 277 1.12 -9.48 -0.34
N VAL A 278 2.22 -8.78 -0.05
CA VAL A 278 2.56 -7.48 -0.63
C VAL A 278 3.01 -7.63 -2.08
N ALA A 279 3.84 -8.63 -2.38
CA ALA A 279 4.23 -8.93 -3.75
C ALA A 279 3.02 -9.28 -4.64
N ALA A 280 2.09 -10.08 -4.11
CA ALA A 280 0.81 -10.36 -4.77
C ALA A 280 -0.02 -9.10 -5.00
N ALA A 281 -0.08 -8.20 -4.01
CA ALA A 281 -0.79 -6.93 -4.15
C ALA A 281 -0.25 -6.07 -5.30
N ALA A 282 1.08 -5.97 -5.42
CA ALA A 282 1.74 -5.24 -6.50
C ALA A 282 1.45 -5.84 -7.87
N VAL A 283 1.44 -7.18 -7.97
CA VAL A 283 1.06 -7.89 -9.20
C VAL A 283 -0.40 -7.64 -9.56
N PHE A 284 -1.32 -7.82 -8.62
CA PHE A 284 -2.75 -7.60 -8.84
C PHE A 284 -3.07 -6.16 -9.22
N TYR A 285 -2.36 -5.18 -8.62
CA TYR A 285 -2.46 -3.78 -9.01
C TYR A 285 -2.14 -3.57 -10.50
N CYS A 286 -1.03 -4.12 -11.00
CA CYS A 286 -0.63 -3.97 -12.40
C CYS A 286 -1.73 -4.45 -13.36
N PHE A 287 -2.31 -5.62 -13.10
CA PHE A 287 -3.38 -6.15 -13.93
C PHE A 287 -4.69 -5.37 -13.75
N ARG A 288 -5.02 -4.93 -12.53
CA ARG A 288 -6.22 -4.12 -12.26
C ARG A 288 -6.21 -2.80 -13.01
N CYS A 289 -5.03 -2.19 -13.22
CA CYS A 289 -4.87 -0.98 -14.02
C CYS A 289 -5.17 -1.15 -15.50
N LEU A 290 -5.08 -2.38 -16.03
CA LEU A 290 -5.44 -2.69 -17.42
C LEU A 290 -6.95 -2.90 -17.62
N LEU A 291 -7.69 -3.06 -16.53
CA LEU A 291 -9.11 -3.36 -16.58
C LEU A 291 -9.95 -2.08 -16.63
N PRO A 292 -11.15 -2.12 -17.23
CA PRO A 292 -12.08 -1.00 -17.25
C PRO A 292 -12.34 -0.42 -15.86
N GLU A 293 -12.58 0.89 -15.79
CA GLU A 293 -12.83 1.61 -14.53
C GLU A 293 -13.94 0.96 -13.69
N ASN A 294 -15.03 0.55 -14.34
CA ASN A 294 -16.20 -0.09 -13.74
C ASN A 294 -16.00 -1.58 -13.38
N THR A 295 -14.78 -2.10 -13.41
CA THR A 295 -14.49 -3.47 -12.97
C THR A 295 -14.73 -3.59 -11.46
N PRO A 296 -15.59 -4.52 -11.00
CA PRO A 296 -15.89 -4.67 -9.58
C PRO A 296 -14.65 -5.12 -8.81
N ALA A 297 -14.49 -4.58 -7.61
CA ALA A 297 -13.43 -5.00 -6.70
C ALA A 297 -13.77 -6.34 -6.03
N CYS A 298 -13.40 -7.45 -6.67
CA CYS A 298 -13.73 -8.79 -6.21
C CYS A 298 -12.62 -9.80 -6.54
N ALA A 299 -12.63 -10.93 -5.83
CA ALA A 299 -11.61 -11.98 -5.95
C ALA A 299 -11.59 -12.61 -7.36
N GLY A 300 -12.74 -12.71 -8.03
CA GLY A 300 -12.85 -13.27 -9.37
C GLY A 300 -11.97 -12.58 -10.42
N VAL A 301 -11.67 -11.28 -10.24
CA VAL A 301 -10.77 -10.53 -11.14
C VAL A 301 -9.37 -11.12 -11.20
N PHE A 302 -8.91 -11.78 -10.13
CA PHE A 302 -7.55 -12.27 -9.98
C PHE A 302 -7.47 -13.81 -9.98
N SER A 303 -8.59 -14.52 -10.14
CA SER A 303 -8.69 -15.98 -9.93
C SER A 303 -7.80 -16.83 -10.85
N PHE A 304 -7.34 -16.25 -11.97
CA PHE A 304 -6.49 -16.90 -12.98
C PHE A 304 -5.08 -16.32 -13.06
N ILE A 305 -4.71 -15.49 -12.09
CA ILE A 305 -3.36 -14.92 -11.97
C ILE A 305 -2.66 -15.68 -10.84
N SER A 306 -1.60 -16.41 -11.19
CA SER A 306 -0.82 -17.18 -10.23
C SER A 306 0.57 -16.57 -10.05
N LEU A 307 1.14 -16.74 -8.86
CA LEU A 307 2.48 -16.27 -8.54
C LEU A 307 3.40 -17.44 -8.28
N ARG A 308 4.59 -17.41 -8.87
CA ARG A 308 5.69 -18.31 -8.56
C ARG A 308 6.81 -17.50 -7.92
N VAL A 309 6.95 -17.61 -6.60
CA VAL A 309 7.87 -16.76 -5.83
C VAL A 309 8.75 -17.63 -4.93
N PRO A 310 10.08 -17.69 -5.16
CA PRO A 310 10.97 -18.50 -4.35
C PRO A 310 10.92 -18.09 -2.87
N LEU A 311 10.71 -19.05 -1.96
CA LEU A 311 10.74 -18.81 -0.51
C LEU A 311 12.13 -18.28 -0.07
N GLY A 312 12.14 -17.25 0.77
CA GLY A 312 13.37 -16.58 1.21
C GLY A 312 14.02 -15.70 0.14
N SER A 313 13.28 -15.35 -0.92
CA SER A 313 13.65 -14.24 -1.81
C SER A 313 13.24 -12.91 -1.19
N LEU A 314 13.75 -11.81 -1.74
CA LEU A 314 13.40 -10.44 -1.33
C LEU A 314 11.88 -10.22 -1.33
N VAL A 315 11.14 -10.87 -2.21
CA VAL A 315 9.70 -10.67 -2.44
C VAL A 315 8.83 -11.83 -1.92
N ASN A 316 9.42 -12.76 -1.18
CA ASN A 316 8.75 -13.79 -0.39
C ASN A 316 9.61 -14.10 0.83
N ALA A 317 9.78 -13.06 1.64
CA ALA A 317 10.66 -13.07 2.79
C ALA A 317 10.16 -14.04 3.88
N THR A 318 11.09 -14.51 4.69
CA THR A 318 10.80 -15.34 5.87
C THR A 318 11.35 -14.69 7.14
N ARG A 319 10.76 -15.07 8.28
CA ARG A 319 11.27 -14.66 9.60
C ARG A 319 12.77 -14.98 9.75
N PRO A 320 13.54 -14.15 10.47
CA PRO A 320 13.09 -12.98 11.25
C PRO A 320 13.24 -11.64 10.49
N ALA A 321 13.26 -11.65 9.15
CA ALA A 321 13.55 -10.44 8.36
C ALA A 321 12.67 -9.24 8.74
N ALA A 322 13.31 -8.07 8.79
CA ALA A 322 12.64 -6.76 8.81
C ALA A 322 11.91 -6.50 7.48
N THR A 323 10.72 -5.90 7.55
CA THR A 323 9.78 -5.76 6.41
C THR A 323 9.18 -4.38 6.22
N ALA A 324 9.50 -3.40 7.08
CA ALA A 324 8.90 -2.07 7.06
C ALA A 324 8.97 -1.42 5.66
N ALA A 325 10.14 -1.46 5.02
CA ALA A 325 10.33 -0.88 3.69
C ALA A 325 9.90 -1.81 2.54
N GLY A 326 9.63 -3.09 2.82
CA GLY A 326 9.11 -4.03 1.83
C GLY A 326 7.72 -3.63 1.32
N ASN A 327 6.86 -3.14 2.23
CA ASN A 327 5.52 -2.64 1.93
C ASN A 327 5.53 -1.36 1.09
N VAL A 328 6.47 -0.46 1.36
CA VAL A 328 6.44 0.92 0.82
C VAL A 328 7.43 1.18 -0.32
N GLU A 329 8.54 0.46 -0.39
CA GLU A 329 9.56 0.67 -1.44
C GLU A 329 9.70 -0.52 -2.38
N THR A 330 9.90 -1.73 -1.84
CA THR A 330 10.05 -2.93 -2.68
C THR A 330 8.79 -3.20 -3.49
N SER A 331 7.61 -2.95 -2.92
CA SER A 331 6.32 -3.06 -3.62
C SER A 331 6.24 -2.13 -4.84
N MET A 332 6.76 -0.89 -4.75
CA MET A 332 6.83 0.06 -5.87
C MET A 332 7.71 -0.49 -6.99
N ARG A 333 8.86 -1.08 -6.63
CA ARG A 333 9.79 -1.64 -7.59
C ARG A 333 9.28 -2.93 -8.24
N ILE A 334 8.48 -3.73 -7.53
CA ILE A 334 7.76 -4.87 -8.12
C ILE A 334 6.81 -4.38 -9.21
N VAL A 335 6.06 -3.29 -8.98
CA VAL A 335 5.19 -2.69 -10.00
C VAL A 335 5.98 -2.27 -11.22
N ASP A 336 7.07 -1.51 -11.03
CA ASP A 336 7.94 -1.10 -12.14
C ASP A 336 8.46 -2.31 -12.93
N ALA A 337 8.86 -3.39 -12.24
CA ALA A 337 9.36 -4.59 -12.92
C ALA A 337 8.27 -5.32 -13.71
N VAL A 338 7.06 -5.46 -13.15
CA VAL A 338 5.92 -6.12 -13.82
C VAL A 338 5.45 -5.29 -15.02
N LEU A 339 5.31 -3.98 -14.86
CA LEU A 339 4.99 -3.08 -15.98
C LEU A 339 6.10 -3.07 -17.03
N GLY A 340 7.37 -3.08 -16.62
CA GLY A 340 8.50 -3.23 -17.54
C GLY A 340 8.41 -4.50 -18.38
N ALA A 341 8.03 -5.63 -17.78
CA ALA A 341 7.79 -6.87 -18.53
C ALA A 341 6.59 -6.76 -19.49
N LEU A 342 5.47 -6.19 -19.02
CA LEU A 342 4.28 -5.98 -19.85
C LEU A 342 4.50 -4.98 -21.00
N SER A 343 5.42 -4.01 -20.84
CA SER A 343 5.76 -3.05 -21.89
C SER A 343 6.32 -3.72 -23.15
N SER A 344 6.91 -4.91 -23.01
CA SER A 344 7.35 -5.72 -24.16
C SER A 344 6.19 -6.44 -24.86
N ALA A 345 5.08 -6.69 -24.16
CA ALA A 345 3.92 -7.41 -24.68
C ALA A 345 2.88 -6.47 -25.30
N ILE A 346 2.65 -5.33 -24.64
CA ILE A 346 1.63 -4.33 -24.96
C ILE A 346 2.23 -2.91 -24.84
N PRO A 347 3.25 -2.58 -25.65
CA PRO A 347 4.03 -1.33 -25.53
C PRO A 347 3.18 -0.06 -25.66
N ASP A 348 2.05 -0.14 -26.36
CA ASP A 348 1.20 1.02 -26.62
C ASP A 348 0.27 1.35 -25.44
N ILE A 349 0.14 0.44 -24.47
CA ILE A 349 -0.75 0.57 -23.30
C ILE A 349 0.05 0.94 -22.05
N ILE A 350 1.26 0.40 -21.91
CA ILE A 350 2.05 0.54 -20.69
C ILE A 350 2.77 1.90 -20.67
N PRO A 351 2.63 2.68 -19.59
CA PRO A 351 3.39 3.92 -19.44
C PRO A 351 4.87 3.65 -19.10
N ALA A 352 5.71 4.67 -19.27
CA ALA A 352 7.06 4.68 -18.73
C ALA A 352 7.06 4.58 -17.19
N ALA A 353 8.23 4.40 -16.58
CA ALA A 353 8.32 4.31 -15.12
C ALA A 353 7.85 5.60 -14.46
N SER A 354 7.10 5.47 -13.37
CA SER A 354 6.92 6.59 -12.44
C SER A 354 8.15 6.74 -11.54
N GLN A 355 8.07 7.61 -10.55
CA GLN A 355 9.14 7.86 -9.57
C GLN A 355 9.72 6.62 -8.89
N GLY A 356 9.03 5.47 -8.85
CA GLY A 356 9.58 4.19 -8.37
C GLY A 356 9.97 4.15 -6.89
N THR A 357 9.41 5.06 -6.09
CA THR A 357 9.65 5.26 -4.66
C THR A 357 8.42 5.89 -4.00
N MET A 358 8.18 5.65 -2.71
CA MET A 358 7.21 6.43 -1.92
C MET A 358 7.85 7.63 -1.20
N ASN A 359 9.18 7.76 -1.27
CA ASN A 359 9.97 8.78 -0.59
C ASN A 359 9.60 8.88 0.90
N ASN A 360 9.75 7.78 1.64
CA ASN A 360 9.35 7.72 3.03
C ASN A 360 10.24 8.62 3.90
N VAL A 361 9.58 9.49 4.66
CA VAL A 361 10.20 10.32 5.69
C VAL A 361 9.44 10.07 6.99
N ALA A 362 10.16 9.55 7.98
CA ALA A 362 9.67 9.43 9.33
C ALA A 362 10.50 10.32 10.25
N MET A 363 9.86 10.96 11.21
CA MET A 363 10.53 11.87 12.14
C MET A 363 9.77 12.01 13.44
N GLY A 364 10.48 12.38 14.50
CA GLY A 364 9.85 12.58 15.81
C GLY A 364 10.85 12.75 16.93
N ASN A 365 10.34 12.77 18.15
CA ASN A 365 11.15 12.81 19.35
C ASN A 365 10.45 12.05 20.48
N HIS A 366 10.89 10.82 20.73
CA HIS A 366 10.38 9.96 21.80
C HIS A 366 10.84 10.39 23.19
N ASP A 367 11.94 11.15 23.29
CA ASP A 367 12.44 11.67 24.57
C ASP A 367 11.69 12.94 25.04
N ARG A 368 10.88 13.55 24.16
CA ARG A 368 10.06 14.73 24.47
C ARG A 368 8.81 14.34 25.26
N VAL A 369 8.28 15.25 26.07
CA VAL A 369 7.00 15.07 26.79
C VAL A 369 6.01 16.20 26.43
N PRO A 370 4.88 15.92 25.75
CA PRO A 370 4.53 14.63 25.16
C PRO A 370 5.46 14.28 23.97
N PRO A 371 5.69 12.98 23.71
CA PRO A 371 6.43 12.54 22.52
C PRO A 371 5.61 12.83 21.27
N TRP A 372 6.26 12.81 20.12
CA TRP A 372 5.57 12.93 18.84
C TRP A 372 6.23 12.06 17.78
N ASP A 373 5.39 11.59 16.87
CA ASP A 373 5.71 10.72 15.74
C ASP A 373 5.01 11.27 14.50
N TYR A 374 5.76 11.37 13.41
CA TYR A 374 5.23 11.77 12.12
C TYR A 374 5.81 10.88 11.03
N TYR A 375 4.94 10.43 10.13
CA TYR A 375 5.31 9.64 8.96
C TYR A 375 4.63 10.19 7.71
N GLU A 376 5.42 10.34 6.65
CA GLU A 376 4.96 10.87 5.37
C GLU A 376 5.63 10.15 4.18
N THR A 377 4.79 9.73 3.23
CA THR A 377 5.18 9.47 1.83
C THR A 377 5.06 10.76 1.02
N ILE A 378 6.07 11.05 0.19
CA ILE A 378 6.13 12.26 -0.64
C ILE A 378 5.97 11.87 -2.11
N ALA A 379 5.01 12.52 -2.78
CA ALA A 379 4.70 12.30 -4.19
C ALA A 379 5.87 12.68 -5.13
N GLY A 380 5.77 12.28 -6.40
CA GLY A 380 6.77 12.58 -7.42
C GLY A 380 6.19 12.58 -8.83
N GLY A 381 7.05 12.39 -9.83
CA GLY A 381 6.60 12.35 -11.22
C GLY A 381 6.01 10.99 -11.61
N SER A 382 4.87 10.97 -12.29
CA SER A 382 4.38 9.76 -12.95
C SER A 382 4.99 9.60 -14.34
N GLY A 383 5.11 8.35 -14.80
CA GLY A 383 5.61 8.07 -16.15
C GLY A 383 4.64 8.52 -17.23
N ALA A 384 5.18 8.99 -18.36
CA ALA A 384 4.40 9.34 -19.52
C ALA A 384 3.86 8.10 -20.24
N SER A 385 2.72 8.24 -20.91
CA SER A 385 2.15 7.20 -21.78
C SER A 385 2.29 7.59 -23.24
N MET A 386 1.86 6.70 -24.14
CA MET A 386 1.77 7.01 -25.56
C MET A 386 0.86 8.20 -25.86
N GLU A 387 -0.18 8.39 -25.03
CA GLU A 387 -1.28 9.33 -25.26
C GLU A 387 -1.15 10.63 -24.44
N SER A 388 -0.47 10.60 -23.30
CA SER A 388 -0.42 11.73 -22.38
C SER A 388 0.93 11.90 -21.68
N PRO A 389 1.34 13.14 -21.39
CA PRO A 389 2.41 13.41 -20.42
C PRO A 389 2.13 12.78 -19.07
N GLY A 390 3.18 12.52 -18.30
CA GLY A 390 3.07 12.15 -16.91
C GLY A 390 2.54 13.30 -16.05
N ALA A 391 1.81 12.96 -14.99
CA ALA A 391 1.36 13.91 -13.99
C ALA A 391 2.51 14.24 -13.02
N SER A 392 2.70 15.52 -12.73
CA SER A 392 3.71 15.99 -11.76
C SER A 392 3.16 15.95 -10.34
N ALA A 393 4.01 15.62 -9.37
CA ALA A 393 3.72 15.67 -7.94
C ALA A 393 2.46 14.89 -7.51
N VAL A 394 2.30 13.67 -8.03
CA VAL A 394 1.21 12.76 -7.64
C VAL A 394 1.75 11.52 -6.95
N GLN A 395 0.93 10.94 -6.07
CA GLN A 395 1.17 9.59 -5.60
C GLN A 395 0.97 8.62 -6.76
N THR A 396 1.80 7.57 -6.81
CA THR A 396 1.79 6.59 -7.89
C THR A 396 1.80 5.18 -7.31
N HIS A 397 1.20 4.25 -8.04
CA HIS A 397 1.28 2.82 -7.76
C HIS A 397 0.78 2.41 -6.38
N MET A 398 1.65 1.98 -5.48
CA MET A 398 1.27 1.28 -4.25
C MET A 398 0.75 2.20 -3.14
N THR A 399 0.66 3.51 -3.40
CA THR A 399 0.12 4.52 -2.49
C THR A 399 -0.82 5.49 -3.22
N ASN A 400 -1.79 6.03 -2.49
CA ASN A 400 -2.76 7.01 -2.95
C ASN A 400 -3.22 7.93 -1.79
N THR A 401 -2.29 8.25 -0.88
CA THR A 401 -2.57 9.12 0.25
C THR A 401 -2.64 10.58 -0.19
N LEU A 402 -3.43 11.39 0.51
CA LEU A 402 -3.34 12.85 0.40
C LEU A 402 -2.04 13.34 1.04
N ASN A 403 -1.59 14.53 0.62
CA ASN A 403 -0.51 15.21 1.33
C ASN A 403 -0.99 15.72 2.69
N THR A 404 -0.10 15.79 3.67
CA THR A 404 -0.39 16.48 4.93
C THR A 404 -0.48 17.99 4.66
N PRO A 405 -1.58 18.67 5.04
CA PRO A 405 -1.66 20.13 4.91
C PRO A 405 -0.56 20.80 5.73
N ILE A 406 0.07 21.85 5.19
CA ILE A 406 1.15 22.58 5.88
C ILE A 406 0.67 23.09 7.23
N GLU A 407 -0.50 23.73 7.27
CA GLU A 407 -1.08 24.26 8.51
C GLU A 407 -1.36 23.16 9.55
N SER A 408 -1.80 21.97 9.12
CA SER A 408 -2.00 20.84 10.02
C SER A 408 -0.66 20.35 10.57
N LEU A 409 0.35 20.20 9.72
CA LEU A 409 1.69 19.76 10.13
C LEU A 409 2.30 20.73 11.16
N GLU A 410 2.35 22.03 10.85
CA GLU A 410 2.96 23.04 11.71
C GLU A 410 2.17 23.31 13.00
N MET A 411 0.87 22.97 13.02
CA MET A 411 0.03 23.05 14.22
C MET A 411 0.34 21.94 15.22
N HIS A 412 0.62 20.72 14.74
CA HIS A 412 0.75 19.54 15.58
C HIS A 412 2.19 19.20 15.93
N TYR A 413 3.17 19.62 15.12
CA TYR A 413 4.56 19.21 15.24
C TYR A 413 5.52 20.40 15.27
N PRO A 414 6.68 20.29 15.95
CA PRO A 414 7.70 21.34 16.00
C PRO A 414 8.50 21.40 14.69
N LEU A 415 7.80 21.61 13.58
CA LEU A 415 8.29 21.64 12.21
C LEU A 415 7.82 22.92 11.53
N ARG A 416 8.60 23.39 10.56
CA ARG A 416 8.20 24.44 9.64
C ARG A 416 8.51 24.03 8.21
N ILE A 417 7.55 24.23 7.31
CA ILE A 417 7.76 24.00 5.89
C ILE A 417 8.40 25.23 5.27
N ARG A 418 9.65 25.10 4.81
CA ARG A 418 10.35 26.18 4.09
C ARG A 418 10.01 26.22 2.61
N SER A 419 9.77 25.05 2.01
CA SER A 419 9.47 24.91 0.60
C SER A 419 8.57 23.71 0.35
N TYR A 420 7.59 23.91 -0.54
CA TYR A 420 6.81 22.83 -1.15
C TYR A 420 6.50 23.22 -2.59
N ALA A 421 7.27 22.69 -3.54
CA ALA A 421 7.21 23.12 -4.94
C ALA A 421 7.45 21.96 -5.90
N LEU A 422 7.01 22.11 -7.15
CA LEU A 422 7.40 21.21 -8.23
C LEU A 422 8.91 21.31 -8.48
N ARG A 423 9.56 20.16 -8.63
CA ARG A 423 10.96 20.04 -9.08
C ARG A 423 11.00 20.14 -10.60
N ARG A 424 10.80 21.35 -11.12
CA ARG A 424 10.60 21.60 -12.55
C ARG A 424 11.77 21.08 -13.41
N GLY A 425 11.45 20.35 -14.46
CA GLY A 425 12.43 19.80 -15.40
C GLY A 425 13.01 18.45 -14.98
N SER A 426 12.52 17.86 -13.89
CA SER A 426 12.93 16.53 -13.44
C SER A 426 12.26 15.39 -14.23
N GLY A 427 11.12 15.67 -14.89
CA GLY A 427 10.45 14.72 -15.77
C GLY A 427 11.24 14.45 -17.05
N GLY A 428 11.33 13.17 -17.42
CA GLY A 428 12.05 12.72 -18.61
C GLY A 428 11.44 13.25 -19.90
N LYS A 429 12.29 13.76 -20.81
CA LYS A 429 11.84 14.37 -22.07
C LYS A 429 11.43 13.36 -23.13
N GLY A 430 10.32 13.61 -23.81
CA GLY A 430 9.83 12.76 -24.88
C GLY A 430 8.87 13.49 -25.82
N ARG A 431 8.14 12.74 -26.65
CA ARG A 431 6.93 13.26 -27.29
C ARG A 431 5.88 13.59 -26.22
N CYS A 432 5.80 12.74 -25.20
CA CYS A 432 5.11 13.00 -23.96
C CYS A 432 6.16 13.02 -22.83
N ASP A 433 6.29 14.16 -22.18
CA ASP A 433 7.22 14.33 -21.06
C ASP A 433 6.71 13.57 -19.83
N GLY A 434 7.61 12.97 -19.07
CA GLY A 434 7.31 12.44 -17.74
C GLY A 434 6.95 13.57 -16.77
N GLY A 435 6.23 13.22 -15.70
CA GLY A 435 5.87 14.17 -14.66
C GLY A 435 7.09 14.68 -13.89
N ASP A 436 7.04 15.92 -13.42
CA ASP A 436 8.04 16.48 -12.52
C ASP A 436 7.83 15.97 -11.08
N GLY A 437 8.92 15.75 -10.36
CA GLY A 437 8.92 15.48 -8.93
C GLY A 437 8.60 16.72 -8.07
N LEU A 438 8.94 16.63 -6.79
CA LEU A 438 8.71 17.65 -5.76
C LEU A 438 10.00 18.05 -5.06
N VAL A 439 10.01 19.28 -4.54
CA VAL A 439 10.95 19.77 -3.54
C VAL A 439 10.15 19.98 -2.25
N ARG A 440 10.57 19.32 -1.17
CA ARG A 440 9.96 19.43 0.16
C ARG A 440 11.03 19.73 1.19
N GLU A 441 10.89 20.85 1.91
CA GLU A 441 11.87 21.28 2.93
C GLU A 441 11.22 21.40 4.31
N PHE A 442 11.76 20.66 5.28
CA PHE A 442 11.35 20.65 6.69
C PHE A 442 12.43 21.29 7.54
N GLU A 443 12.13 22.43 8.16
CA GLU A 443 12.94 23.03 9.22
C GLU A 443 12.49 22.47 10.57
N PHE A 444 13.44 21.98 11.37
CA PHE A 444 13.18 21.47 12.71
C PHE A 444 13.22 22.61 13.73
N LEU A 445 12.18 22.75 14.55
CA LEU A 445 12.10 23.78 15.59
C LEU A 445 12.56 23.28 16.97
N GLU A 446 12.63 21.96 17.13
CA GLU A 446 13.13 21.26 18.32
C GLU A 446 14.08 20.13 17.88
N PRO A 447 14.91 19.56 18.79
CA PRO A 447 15.67 18.35 18.48
C PRO A 447 14.74 17.21 18.07
N ALA A 448 15.13 16.45 17.04
CA ALA A 448 14.36 15.32 16.55
C ALA A 448 15.28 14.23 16.00
N GLU A 449 14.69 13.08 15.73
CA GLU A 449 15.27 12.02 14.93
C GLU A 449 14.53 11.93 13.60
N VAL A 450 15.26 11.59 12.54
CA VAL A 450 14.74 11.45 11.18
C VAL A 450 15.21 10.11 10.63
N THR A 451 14.29 9.38 10.02
CA THR A 451 14.58 8.24 9.16
C THR A 451 14.13 8.54 7.73
N LEU A 452 15.05 8.37 6.79
CA LEU A 452 14.78 8.40 5.36
C LEU A 452 14.82 6.98 4.84
N ILE A 453 13.77 6.59 4.11
CA ILE A 453 13.75 5.36 3.32
C ILE A 453 13.27 5.75 1.92
N THR A 454 14.21 5.91 1.00
CA THR A 454 13.93 6.44 -0.34
C THR A 454 14.68 5.63 -1.40
N GLU A 455 14.05 5.47 -2.56
CA GLU A 455 14.59 4.79 -3.74
C GLU A 455 14.81 5.74 -4.93
N ARG A 456 15.47 5.26 -6.00
CA ARG A 456 15.86 6.03 -7.20
C ARG A 456 16.76 7.23 -6.86
N ARG A 457 17.74 7.01 -5.98
CA ARG A 457 18.86 7.91 -5.65
C ARG A 457 20.13 7.54 -6.42
N THR A 458 20.34 6.25 -6.71
CA THR A 458 21.43 5.76 -7.57
C THR A 458 20.95 5.26 -8.93
N THR A 459 19.65 4.99 -9.06
CA THR A 459 18.98 4.60 -10.30
C THR A 459 17.98 5.67 -10.76
N VAL A 460 17.58 5.61 -12.04
CA VAL A 460 16.62 6.56 -12.64
C VAL A 460 15.33 5.85 -13.09
N PRO A 461 14.17 6.53 -13.05
CA PRO A 461 12.94 6.09 -13.70
C PRO A 461 13.15 5.87 -15.20
N TRP A 462 12.89 4.65 -15.69
CA TRP A 462 13.16 4.27 -17.07
C TRP A 462 12.13 4.86 -18.06
N PRO A 463 12.57 5.29 -19.26
CA PRO A 463 11.69 5.79 -20.31
C PRO A 463 11.15 4.66 -21.19
N LEU A 464 10.22 5.01 -22.09
CA LEU A 464 9.78 4.14 -23.19
C LEU A 464 9.91 4.82 -24.56
N ASP A 465 9.99 4.00 -25.60
CA ASP A 465 10.05 4.44 -27.01
C ASP A 465 11.09 5.54 -27.29
N HIS A 466 12.33 5.30 -26.83
CA HIS A 466 13.49 6.16 -27.05
C HIS A 466 13.39 7.59 -26.48
N ALA A 467 12.51 7.82 -25.51
CA ALA A 467 12.50 9.04 -24.69
C ALA A 467 13.65 9.05 -23.66
N ALA A 468 13.80 10.16 -22.94
CA ALA A 468 14.76 10.33 -21.85
C ALA A 468 14.17 9.87 -20.50
N PRO A 469 15.00 9.29 -19.61
CA PRO A 469 14.60 8.92 -18.25
C PRO A 469 14.22 10.15 -17.42
N GLY A 470 13.47 9.93 -16.34
CA GLY A 470 13.30 10.94 -15.30
C GLY A 470 14.60 11.15 -14.51
N GLU A 471 14.76 12.30 -13.88
CA GLU A 471 15.86 12.53 -12.96
C GLU A 471 15.69 11.72 -11.67
N SER A 472 16.81 11.29 -11.09
CA SER A 472 16.86 10.67 -9.76
C SER A 472 16.44 11.66 -8.66
N GLY A 473 15.97 11.13 -7.54
CA GLY A 473 15.75 11.93 -6.34
C GLY A 473 17.06 12.28 -5.63
N LEU A 474 16.99 13.23 -4.70
CA LEU A 474 18.11 13.67 -3.85
C LEU A 474 17.60 13.96 -2.44
N ASN A 475 18.42 13.65 -1.44
CA ASN A 475 18.17 14.01 -0.05
C ASN A 475 19.34 14.86 0.46
N SER A 476 19.07 15.88 1.27
CA SER A 476 20.14 16.66 1.91
C SER A 476 19.71 17.26 3.24
N LEU A 477 20.67 17.50 4.13
CA LEU A 477 20.51 18.25 5.37
C LEU A 477 21.40 19.48 5.31
N ASP A 478 20.80 20.68 5.37
CA ASP A 478 21.51 21.96 5.24
C ASP A 478 22.37 22.08 3.96
N GLY A 479 21.96 21.37 2.90
CA GLY A 479 22.66 21.32 1.61
C GLY A 479 23.70 20.19 1.49
N GLU A 480 24.04 19.50 2.58
CA GLU A 480 24.93 18.34 2.54
C GLU A 480 24.15 17.08 2.12
N PRO A 481 24.60 16.33 1.09
CA PRO A 481 23.90 15.14 0.62
C PRO A 481 23.74 14.06 1.69
N LEU A 482 22.57 13.41 1.69
CA LEU A 482 22.27 12.24 2.51
C LEU A 482 22.06 10.99 1.63
N PRO A 483 22.35 9.78 2.16
CA PRO A 483 22.00 8.52 1.49
C PRO A 483 20.49 8.36 1.23
N GLY A 484 20.14 7.35 0.42
CA GLY A 484 18.74 6.98 0.17
C GLY A 484 18.05 6.40 1.40
N LYS A 485 18.79 5.61 2.20
CA LYS A 485 18.35 5.05 3.48
C LYS A 485 19.30 5.43 4.59
N CYS A 486 18.80 6.16 5.58
CA CYS A 486 19.60 6.55 6.74
C CYS A 486 18.72 6.99 7.91
N GLN A 487 19.30 6.92 9.11
CA GLN A 487 18.72 7.44 10.34
C GLN A 487 19.70 8.44 10.96
N LEU A 488 19.20 9.60 11.38
CA LEU A 488 20.03 10.67 11.92
C LEU A 488 19.29 11.50 12.97
N LYS A 489 20.05 12.15 13.84
CA LYS A 489 19.54 13.17 14.76
C LYS A 489 19.73 14.55 14.15
N VAL A 490 18.74 15.41 14.37
CA VAL A 490 18.74 16.80 13.89
C VAL A 490 18.56 17.76 15.07
N THR A 491 19.12 18.95 14.93
CA THR A 491 19.02 20.04 15.91
C THR A 491 18.15 21.19 15.40
N PRO A 492 17.61 22.04 16.29
CA PRO A 492 16.80 23.18 15.87
C PRO A 492 17.49 24.07 14.84
N GLY A 493 16.74 24.49 13.82
CA GLY A 493 17.20 25.34 12.72
C GLY A 493 17.78 24.59 11.52
N GLN A 494 18.06 23.29 11.64
CA GLN A 494 18.47 22.48 10.50
C GLN A 494 17.31 22.22 9.56
N VAL A 495 17.62 22.06 8.26
CA VAL A 495 16.64 21.89 7.19
C VAL A 495 16.89 20.60 6.43
N LEU A 496 15.96 19.65 6.55
CA LEU A 496 15.90 18.48 5.68
C LEU A 496 15.23 18.86 4.37
N LYS A 497 15.90 18.63 3.25
CA LYS A 497 15.35 18.77 1.90
C LYS A 497 15.26 17.42 1.23
N VAL A 498 14.06 17.09 0.73
CA VAL A 498 13.79 15.93 -0.11
C VAL A 498 13.37 16.41 -1.50
N GLU A 499 14.14 15.98 -2.50
CA GLU A 499 13.86 16.18 -3.91
C GLU A 499 13.42 14.83 -4.49
N THR A 500 12.15 14.70 -4.87
CA THR A 500 11.63 13.42 -5.34
C THR A 500 11.94 13.20 -6.83
N PRO A 501 12.02 11.93 -7.29
CA PRO A 501 12.30 11.63 -8.69
C PRO A 501 11.19 12.13 -9.63
N GLY A 502 11.57 12.38 -10.88
CA GLY A 502 10.61 12.59 -11.97
C GLY A 502 9.99 11.27 -12.47
N GLY A 503 9.19 11.34 -13.53
CA GLY A 503 8.77 10.16 -14.30
C GLY A 503 9.56 10.01 -15.60
N GLY A 504 9.63 8.80 -16.15
CA GLY A 504 10.19 8.56 -17.48
C GLY A 504 9.34 9.18 -18.58
N GLY A 505 9.99 9.68 -19.65
CA GLY A 505 9.31 10.16 -20.84
C GLY A 505 8.83 9.03 -21.75
N PHE A 506 7.98 9.37 -22.73
CA PHE A 506 7.50 8.46 -23.76
C PHE A 506 7.69 9.03 -25.16
N GLY A 507 8.23 8.22 -26.06
CA GLY A 507 8.38 8.55 -27.47
C GLY A 507 9.53 9.52 -27.73
N ARG A 508 10.17 9.39 -28.89
CA ARG A 508 11.28 10.26 -29.28
C ARG A 508 10.81 11.72 -29.39
N GLY A 509 11.34 12.59 -28.54
CA GLY A 509 11.15 14.03 -28.65
C GLY A 509 11.89 14.61 -29.87
N THR A 510 11.37 15.69 -30.45
CA THR A 510 12.12 16.48 -31.43
C THR A 510 13.33 17.09 -30.72
N PRO A 511 14.57 16.97 -31.25
CA PRO A 511 15.71 17.66 -30.67
C PRO A 511 15.42 19.17 -30.65
N LEU A 512 15.56 19.80 -29.48
CA LEU A 512 15.51 21.26 -29.34
C LEU A 512 16.68 21.93 -30.07
#